data_AF-A0A7X1ZDB5-F1
#
_entry.id   AF-A0A7X1ZDB5-F1
#
_cell.length_a   1.000
_cell.length_b   1.000
_cell.length_c   1.000
_cell.angle_alpha   90.00
_cell.angle_beta   90.00
_cell.angle_gamma   90.00
#
_symmetry.space_group_name_H-M   'P 1'
#
loop_
_entity.id
_entity.type
_entity.pdbx_description
1 polymer ?
#
loop_
_entity_poly.entity_id
_entity_poly.type
_entity_poly.pdbx_seq_one_letter_code
_entity_poly.pdbx_strand_id
1 'polypeptide(L)'
;MFESPTCHYCEQWHADLGPIYPKTAESALAPLRRVNLHQDWPADLRGIRSVSFTPTFVLVESGQEVGRITGYAGDEFFWFQLSELLKKLPPAEDGAAQREGGS
;
A
#
# COMPACT_ATOMS: atom_id res chain seq x y z
N MET A 1 -0.08 1.03 -5.30
CA MET A 1 -1.01 1.92 -6.02
C MET A 1 -1.37 1.29 -7.35
N PHE A 2 -2.64 0.94 -7.51
CA PHE A 2 -3.23 0.66 -8.80
C PHE A 2 -3.57 1.98 -9.49
N GLU A 3 -3.13 2.11 -10.73
CA GLU A 3 -3.28 3.31 -11.55
C GLU A 3 -3.58 2.97 -13.00
N SER A 4 -4.02 3.96 -13.78
CA SER A 4 -4.22 3.84 -15.22
C SER A 4 -3.66 5.07 -15.95
N PRO A 5 -3.35 4.97 -17.25
CA PRO A 5 -2.79 6.09 -18.01
C PRO A 5 -3.70 7.32 -18.15
N THR A 6 -5.00 7.17 -17.90
CA THR A 6 -5.99 8.25 -18.03
C THR A 6 -6.52 8.74 -16.69
N CYS A 7 -5.79 8.46 -15.60
CA CYS A 7 -6.23 8.74 -14.24
C CYS A 7 -5.71 10.09 -13.75
N HIS A 8 -6.55 11.13 -13.86
CA HIS A 8 -6.22 12.47 -13.37
C HIS A 8 -5.85 12.50 -11.88
N TYR A 9 -6.58 11.78 -11.02
CA TYR A 9 -6.27 11.72 -9.59
C TYR A 9 -4.98 10.95 -9.27
N CYS A 10 -4.53 10.06 -10.16
CA CYS A 10 -3.24 9.40 -10.04
C CYS A 10 -2.12 10.39 -10.30
N GLU A 11 -2.25 11.22 -11.35
CA GLU A 11 -1.32 12.31 -11.65
C GLU A 11 -1.24 13.30 -10.49
N GLN A 12 -2.37 13.67 -9.90
CA GLN A 12 -2.41 14.57 -8.75
C GLN A 12 -1.65 13.98 -7.55
N TRP A 13 -1.88 12.71 -7.22
CA TRP A 13 -1.12 12.05 -6.14
C TRP A 13 0.40 12.02 -6.44
N HIS A 14 0.78 11.75 -7.69
CA HIS A 14 2.20 11.77 -8.10
C HIS A 14 2.83 13.15 -8.00
N ALA A 15 2.08 14.22 -8.23
CA ALA A 15 2.56 15.59 -8.09
C ALA A 15 2.72 15.98 -6.61
N ASP A 16 1.69 15.69 -5.80
CA ASP A 16 1.64 16.12 -4.41
C ASP A 16 2.58 15.28 -3.53
N LEU A 17 2.40 13.95 -3.56
CA LEU A 17 3.01 13.03 -2.61
C LEU A 17 4.07 12.14 -3.23
N GLY A 18 4.05 11.92 -4.55
CA GLY A 18 5.03 11.10 -5.25
C GLY A 18 6.51 11.39 -4.89
N PRO A 19 6.96 12.67 -4.82
CA PRO A 19 8.33 13.01 -4.46
C PRO A 19 8.63 12.98 -2.95
N ILE A 20 7.58 12.93 -2.12
CA ILE A 20 7.64 13.00 -0.65
C ILE A 20 7.58 11.60 -0.07
N TYR A 21 6.61 10.79 -0.49
CA TYR A 21 6.33 9.44 0.01
C TYR A 21 7.58 8.58 0.22
N PRO A 22 8.48 8.37 -0.77
CA PRO A 22 9.67 7.52 -0.59
C PRO A 22 10.67 8.02 0.48
N LYS A 23 10.48 9.22 1.03
CA LYS A 23 11.33 9.82 2.07
C LYS A 23 10.70 9.75 3.45
N THR A 24 9.51 9.16 3.60
CA THR A 24 8.79 9.12 4.86
C THR A 24 8.98 7.79 5.60
N ALA A 25 8.69 7.78 6.89
CA ALA A 25 8.72 6.55 7.70
C ALA A 25 7.64 5.55 7.25
N GLU A 26 6.48 6.05 6.79
CA GLU A 26 5.40 5.23 6.24
C GLU A 26 5.87 4.43 5.02
N SER A 27 6.67 5.04 4.13
CA SER A 27 7.21 4.30 2.97
C SER A 27 8.30 3.30 3.34
N ALA A 28 8.95 3.45 4.49
CA ALA A 28 9.86 2.42 4.99
C ALA A 28 9.10 1.17 5.46
N LEU A 29 7.89 1.36 6.01
CA LEU A 29 6.99 0.27 6.42
C LEU A 29 6.21 -0.31 5.23
N ALA A 30 5.73 0.55 4.32
CA ALA A 30 4.94 0.17 3.17
C ALA A 30 5.47 0.84 1.89
N PRO A 31 6.54 0.29 1.27
CA PRO A 31 7.08 0.82 0.03
C PRO A 31 6.02 0.86 -1.08
N LEU A 32 5.95 1.99 -1.80
CA LEU A 32 4.99 2.14 -2.88
C LEU A 32 5.41 1.33 -4.11
N ARG A 33 4.59 0.36 -4.50
CA ARG A 33 4.63 -0.24 -5.84
C ARG A 33 3.49 0.28 -6.71
N ARG A 34 3.81 0.65 -7.95
CA ARG A 34 2.82 1.04 -8.98
C ARG A 34 2.43 -0.17 -9.81
N VAL A 35 1.14 -0.29 -10.11
CA VAL A 35 0.57 -1.41 -10.89
C VAL A 35 -0.46 -0.84 -11.85
N ASN A 36 -0.30 -1.13 -13.15
CA ASN A 36 -1.30 -0.74 -14.13
C ASN A 36 -2.54 -1.61 -13.96
N LEU A 37 -3.68 -0.98 -13.72
CA LEU A 37 -4.96 -1.66 -13.49
C LEU A 37 -5.39 -2.53 -14.67
N HIS A 38 -5.04 -2.15 -15.89
CA HIS A 38 -5.51 -2.76 -17.13
C HIS A 38 -4.59 -3.85 -17.69
N GLN A 39 -3.48 -4.14 -17.01
CA GLN A 39 -2.54 -5.19 -17.41
C GLN A 39 -2.68 -6.41 -16.50
N ASP A 40 -2.05 -7.52 -16.89
CA ASP A 40 -1.94 -8.68 -16.02
C ASP A 40 -1.20 -8.32 -14.74
N TRP A 41 -1.79 -8.70 -13.60
CA TRP A 41 -1.20 -8.40 -12.31
C TRP A 41 -0.08 -9.39 -11.99
N PRO A 42 1.03 -8.92 -11.38
CA PRO A 42 2.07 -9.78 -10.84
C PRO A 42 1.52 -10.90 -9.95
N ALA A 43 2.16 -12.07 -10.01
CA ALA A 43 1.68 -13.28 -9.32
C ALA A 43 1.59 -13.14 -7.79
N ASP A 44 2.40 -12.27 -7.21
CA ASP A 44 2.38 -11.94 -5.78
C ASP A 44 1.16 -11.10 -5.34
N LEU A 45 0.35 -10.62 -6.29
CA LEU A 45 -0.92 -9.92 -6.02
C LEU A 45 -2.15 -10.81 -6.18
N ARG A 46 -2.00 -12.12 -6.41
CA ARG A 46 -3.13 -13.05 -6.57
C ARG A 46 -4.06 -13.11 -5.35
N GLY A 47 -3.56 -12.78 -4.16
CA GLY A 47 -4.34 -12.72 -2.91
C GLY A 47 -5.13 -11.41 -2.73
N ILE A 48 -5.06 -10.47 -3.67
CA ILE A 48 -5.70 -9.16 -3.57
C ILE A 48 -7.03 -9.18 -4.30
N ARG A 49 -8.07 -8.60 -3.68
CA ARG A 49 -9.38 -8.50 -4.34
C ARG A 49 -9.29 -7.56 -5.55
N SER A 50 -10.12 -7.82 -6.56
CA SER A 50 -10.19 -6.98 -7.75
C SER A 50 -10.30 -5.48 -7.42
N VAL A 51 -9.69 -4.67 -8.25
CA VAL A 51 -9.71 -3.21 -8.17
C VAL A 51 -10.45 -2.71 -9.40
N SER A 52 -11.32 -1.73 -9.22
CA SER A 52 -12.12 -1.15 -10.31
C SER A 52 -11.98 0.36 -10.41
N PHE A 53 -11.27 0.98 -9.47
CA PHE A 53 -11.13 2.43 -9.36
C PHE A 53 -9.66 2.81 -9.23
N THR A 54 -9.29 3.94 -9.82
CA THR A 54 -7.93 4.49 -9.77
C THR A 54 -7.96 5.93 -9.25
N PRO A 55 -7.02 6.33 -8.38
CA PRO A 55 -6.02 5.47 -7.75
C PRO A 55 -6.63 4.59 -6.65
N THR A 56 -6.13 3.36 -6.50
CA THR A 56 -6.40 2.55 -5.29
C THR A 56 -5.08 2.13 -4.67
N PHE A 57 -4.91 2.39 -3.38
CA PHE A 57 -3.73 2.01 -2.62
C PHE A 57 -4.08 0.79 -1.78
N VAL A 58 -3.51 -0.35 -2.11
CA VAL A 58 -3.72 -1.59 -1.35
C VAL A 58 -2.47 -1.82 -0.50
N LEU A 59 -2.66 -1.96 0.82
CA LEU A 59 -1.62 -2.45 1.71
C LEU A 59 -1.63 -3.97 1.69
N VAL A 60 -0.46 -4.55 1.45
CA VAL A 60 -0.27 -5.99 1.26
C VAL A 60 0.75 -6.45 2.28
N GLU A 61 0.41 -7.51 3.02
CA GLU A 61 1.31 -8.17 3.96
C GLU A 61 1.33 -9.66 3.62
N SER A 62 2.53 -10.23 3.43
CA SER A 62 2.71 -11.65 3.07
C SER A 62 1.81 -12.12 1.91
N GLY A 63 1.64 -11.26 0.89
CA GLY A 63 0.83 -11.53 -0.31
C GLY A 63 -0.69 -11.45 -0.11
N GLN A 64 -1.16 -11.03 1.06
CA GLN A 64 -2.57 -10.84 1.39
C GLN A 64 -2.91 -9.36 1.55
N GLU A 65 -4.11 -8.98 1.12
CA GLU A 65 -4.60 -7.62 1.33
C GLU A 65 -4.97 -7.38 2.81
N VAL A 66 -4.32 -6.41 3.43
CA VAL A 66 -4.64 -5.92 4.79
C VAL A 66 -5.78 -4.91 4.74
N GLY A 67 -5.81 -4.10 3.68
CA GLY A 67 -6.86 -3.15 3.41
C GLY A 67 -6.46 -2.17 2.31
N ARG A 68 -7.30 -1.17 2.05
CA ARG A 68 -7.09 -0.25 0.93
C ARG A 68 -7.66 1.15 1.16
N ILE A 69 -7.09 2.11 0.43
CA ILE A 69 -7.58 3.47 0.23
C ILE A 69 -8.06 3.58 -1.21
N THR A 70 -9.28 4.07 -1.43
CA THR A 70 -9.84 4.22 -2.78
C THR A 70 -10.01 5.70 -3.10
N GLY A 71 -9.42 6.14 -4.21
CA GLY A 71 -9.38 7.54 -4.61
C GLY A 71 -8.29 8.35 -3.91
N TYR A 72 -8.22 9.63 -4.26
CA TYR A 72 -7.34 10.60 -3.65
C TYR A 72 -8.05 11.95 -3.58
N ALA A 73 -8.33 12.42 -2.36
CA ALA A 73 -9.08 13.66 -2.10
C ALA A 73 -8.19 14.80 -1.55
N GLY A 74 -6.88 14.58 -1.49
CA GLY A 74 -5.92 15.47 -0.85
C GLY A 74 -4.96 14.71 0.05
N ASP A 75 -3.83 15.35 0.37
CA ASP A 75 -2.73 14.83 1.15
C ASP A 75 -3.12 14.52 2.59
N GLU A 76 -3.78 15.45 3.30
CA GLU A 76 -4.18 15.27 4.69
C GLU A 76 -5.06 14.02 4.88
N PHE A 77 -6.05 13.83 4.00
CA PHE A 77 -6.91 12.66 4.02
C PHE A 77 -6.17 11.37 3.68
N PHE A 78 -5.19 11.42 2.78
CA PHE A 78 -4.37 10.27 2.44
C PHE A 78 -3.52 9.83 3.63
N TRP A 79 -2.82 10.76 4.28
CA TRP A 79 -1.98 10.47 5.44
C TRP A 79 -2.79 9.92 6.62
N PHE A 80 -3.97 10.49 6.89
CA PHE A 80 -4.87 9.95 7.91
C PHE A 80 -5.27 8.49 7.63
N GLN A 81 -5.76 8.19 6.42
CA GLN A 81 -6.18 6.85 6.06
C GLN A 81 -5.01 5.86 6.04
N LEU A 82 -3.83 6.29 5.58
CA LEU A 82 -2.63 5.47 5.59
C LEU A 82 -2.20 5.13 7.01
N SER A 83 -2.23 6.08 7.94
CA SER A 83 -1.93 5.84 9.35
C SER A 83 -2.85 4.78 9.95
N GLU A 84 -4.16 4.87 9.71
CA GLU A 84 -5.12 3.85 10.15
C GLU A 84 -4.90 2.49 9.50
N LEU A 85 -4.43 2.47 8.25
CA LEU A 85 -4.15 1.24 7.53
C LEU A 85 -2.87 0.56 8.05
N LEU A 86 -1.82 1.33 8.33
CA LEU A 86 -0.54 0.83 8.85
C LEU A 86 -0.68 0.26 10.27
N LYS A 87 -1.59 0.79 11.10
CA LYS A 87 -1.90 0.22 12.43
C LYS A 87 -2.45 -1.20 12.39
N LYS A 88 -2.91 -1.66 11.22
CA LYS A 88 -3.42 -3.03 11.02
C LYS A 88 -2.33 -4.02 10.62
N LEU A 89 -1.12 -3.54 10.35
CA LEU A 89 0.01 -4.44 10.15
C LEU A 89 0.24 -5.22 11.45
N PRO A 90 0.60 -6.50 11.35
CA PRO A 90 1.13 -7.19 12.50
C PRO A 90 2.35 -6.41 13.02
N PRO A 91 2.67 -6.51 14.33
CA PRO A 91 3.98 -6.09 14.81
C PRO A 91 5.04 -6.68 13.89
N ALA A 92 6.12 -5.93 13.61
CA ALA A 92 7.25 -6.49 12.90
C ALA A 92 7.66 -7.77 13.64
N GLU A 93 7.40 -8.93 13.03
CA GLU A 93 7.86 -10.20 13.56
C GLU A 93 9.37 -10.12 13.45
N ASP A 94 10.03 -9.84 14.58
CA ASP A 94 11.47 -9.95 14.70
C ASP A 94 11.85 -11.35 14.23
N GLY A 95 12.43 -11.43 13.05
CA GLY A 95 12.87 -12.69 12.48
C GLY A 95 13.99 -13.29 13.33
N ALA A 96 13.65 -14.10 14.32
CA ALA A 96 14.44 -15.24 14.77
C ALA A 96 13.68 -16.08 15.81
N ALA A 97 13.46 -17.33 15.44
CA ALA A 97 13.34 -18.47 16.35
C ALA A 97 14.09 -18.27 17.67
N GLN A 98 13.37 -18.32 18.80
CA GLN A 98 13.80 -18.88 20.10
C GLN A 98 12.78 -18.49 21.18
N ARG A 99 11.66 -19.22 21.31
CA ARG A 99 10.96 -19.46 22.59
C ARG A 99 10.17 -20.78 22.54
N GLU A 100 10.84 -21.86 22.12
CA GLU A 100 10.45 -23.21 22.51
C GLU A 100 11.70 -23.88 23.11
N GLY A 101 11.76 -23.99 24.44
CA GLY A 101 12.78 -24.76 25.14
C GLY A 101 13.26 -24.18 26.47
N GLY A 102 12.77 -24.75 27.58
CA GLY A 102 13.36 -24.69 28.94
C GLY A 102 12.91 -23.49 29.78
N SER A 103 12.39 -23.63 31.00
CA SER A 103 12.46 -24.72 31.99
C SER A 103 11.21 -24.73 32.89
#